data_AF-A0A0D6EQM5-F1
#
_entry.id   AF-A0A0D6EQM5-F1
#
_cell.length_a   1.000
_cell.length_b   1.000
_cell.length_c   1.000
_cell.angle_alpha   90.00
_cell.angle_beta   90.00
_cell.angle_gamma   90.00
#
_symmetry.space_group_name_H-M   'P 1'
#
loop_
_entity.id
_entity.type
_entity.pdbx_description
1 polymer ?
#
loop_
_entity_poly.entity_id
_entity_poly.type
_entity_poly.pdbx_seq_one_letter_code
_entity_poly.pdbx_strand_id
1 'polypeptide(L)'
;MRLTLDVRPPLPPLACYARQADRFPFVVQINTDLLDLQKETSFSLALASSLEADSGAKEAGAGAGAGGWRADIEGGLADDWEYVMYGKVYKFDEGTADDVTAYVSFGGLLMALTGSYRHVSGITVGEYIYLLVRR
;
A
#
# COMPACT_ATOMS: atom_id res chain seq x y z
N MET A 1 -2.23 -0.85 13.08
CA MET A 1 -1.27 -1.98 13.19
C MET A 1 0.11 -1.35 13.33
N ARG A 2 0.87 -1.64 14.40
CA ARG A 2 2.19 -1.02 14.63
C ARG A 2 3.24 -1.85 13.89
N LEU A 3 3.96 -1.24 12.96
CA LEU A 3 4.92 -1.91 12.09
C LEU A 3 6.34 -1.48 12.43
N THR A 4 7.29 -2.41 12.37
CA THR A 4 8.72 -2.13 12.60
C THR A 4 9.45 -2.10 11.26
N LEU A 5 10.19 -1.03 10.97
CA LEU A 5 10.95 -0.86 9.74
C LEU A 5 12.32 -1.58 9.82
N ASP A 6 12.54 -2.61 9.00
CA ASP A 6 13.87 -3.24 8.80
C ASP A 6 14.48 -2.81 7.45
N VAL A 7 15.46 -1.91 7.49
CA VAL A 7 16.13 -1.36 6.28
C VAL A 7 17.36 -2.21 5.95
N ARG A 8 17.28 -3.08 4.93
CA ARG A 8 18.42 -3.88 4.46
C ARG A 8 19.15 -3.25 3.25
N PRO A 9 20.49 -3.16 3.25
CA PRO A 9 21.28 -2.90 2.04
C PRO A 9 21.40 -4.15 1.13
N PRO A 10 21.70 -4.03 -0.17
CA PRO A 10 21.97 -2.81 -0.96
C PRO A 10 20.68 -2.27 -1.60
N LEU A 11 20.38 -0.99 -1.34
CA LEU A 11 19.19 -0.30 -1.87
C LEU A 11 19.53 0.42 -3.18
N PRO A 12 18.61 0.47 -4.17
CA PRO A 12 18.64 1.56 -5.13
C PRO A 12 18.41 2.89 -4.38
N PRO A 13 18.97 4.02 -4.85
CA PRO A 13 19.15 5.25 -4.06
C PRO A 13 17.88 5.93 -3.53
N LEU A 14 16.68 5.46 -3.91
CA LEU A 14 15.41 6.14 -3.63
C LEU A 14 14.32 5.24 -3.04
N ALA A 15 14.63 3.99 -2.70
CA ALA A 15 13.63 3.05 -2.20
C ALA A 15 14.06 2.42 -0.88
N CYS A 16 13.31 2.67 0.19
CA CYS A 16 13.44 1.91 1.44
C CYS A 16 12.61 0.63 1.39
N TYR A 17 13.15 -0.46 1.93
CA TYR A 17 12.43 -1.72 2.15
C TYR A 17 11.86 -1.70 3.56
N ALA A 18 10.53 -1.85 3.69
CA ALA A 18 9.90 -2.08 4.99
C ALA A 18 9.38 -3.51 5.10
N ARG A 19 9.65 -4.18 6.23
CA ARG A 19 9.21 -5.56 6.49
C ARG A 19 8.73 -5.77 7.90
N GLN A 20 7.51 -6.28 8.00
CA GLN A 20 7.02 -6.96 9.21
C GLN A 20 7.25 -8.47 9.05
N ALA A 21 7.65 -9.20 10.10
CA ALA A 21 7.91 -10.65 9.99
C ALA A 21 6.87 -11.54 10.71
N ASP A 22 6.18 -11.01 11.74
CA ASP A 22 5.48 -11.87 12.69
C ASP A 22 4.15 -12.45 12.22
N ARG A 23 3.28 -11.63 11.59
CA ARG A 23 1.89 -12.05 11.32
C ARG A 23 1.46 -11.88 9.86
N PHE A 24 1.96 -10.84 9.21
CA PHE A 24 1.73 -10.55 7.79
C PHE A 24 3.04 -10.06 7.18
N PRO A 25 3.87 -10.99 6.66
CA PRO A 25 5.09 -10.60 6.01
C PRO A 25 4.80 -9.73 4.79
N PHE A 26 5.35 -8.52 4.79
CA PHE A 26 5.28 -7.67 3.61
C PHE A 26 6.63 -7.03 3.33
N VAL A 27 6.72 -6.53 2.11
CA VAL A 27 7.86 -5.83 1.53
C VAL A 27 7.27 -4.69 0.74
N VAL A 28 7.70 -3.45 0.99
CA VAL A 28 7.32 -2.30 0.17
C VAL A 28 8.52 -1.41 -0.09
N GLN A 29 8.58 -0.85 -1.29
CA GLN A 29 9.48 0.22 -1.67
C GLN A 29 8.82 1.59 -1.46
N ILE A 30 9.47 2.46 -0.68
CA ILE A 30 8.97 3.82 -0.37
C ILE A 30 10.01 4.86 -0.78
N ASN A 31 9.55 5.98 -1.35
CA ASN A 31 10.40 7.12 -1.65
C ASN A 31 10.83 7.85 -0.36
N THR A 32 12.09 7.71 0.01
CA THR A 32 12.67 8.29 1.23
C THR A 32 12.86 9.79 1.18
N ASP A 33 12.96 10.39 -0.02
CA ASP A 33 13.12 11.84 -0.16
C ASP A 33 11.83 12.58 0.19
N LEU A 34 10.69 11.89 0.09
CA LEU A 34 9.36 12.43 0.44
C LEU A 34 8.93 12.02 1.84
N LEU A 35 9.34 10.84 2.30
CA LEU A 35 9.01 10.33 3.63
C LEU A 35 10.28 9.91 4.37
N ASP A 36 10.72 10.76 5.30
CA ASP A 36 11.87 10.52 6.15
C ASP A 36 11.60 9.39 7.17
N LEU A 37 11.92 8.17 6.77
CA LEU A 37 11.87 6.98 7.63
C LEU A 37 13.26 6.67 8.18
N GLN A 38 13.48 6.90 9.48
CA GLN A 38 14.71 6.46 10.15
C GLN A 38 14.64 4.96 10.47
N LYS A 39 15.81 4.31 10.57
CA LYS A 39 15.90 2.92 11.07
C LYS A 39 15.19 2.83 12.43
N GLU A 40 14.44 1.74 12.63
CA GLU A 40 13.68 1.48 13.87
C GLU A 40 12.49 2.42 14.12
N THR A 41 12.12 3.28 13.16
CA THR A 41 10.88 4.07 13.26
C THR A 41 9.67 3.16 13.13
N SER A 42 8.75 3.25 14.08
CA SER A 42 7.44 2.63 13.93
C SER A 42 6.52 3.54 13.14
N PHE A 43 5.79 2.98 12.19
CA PHE A 43 4.76 3.69 11.42
C PHE A 43 3.52 2.81 11.29
N SER A 44 2.42 3.44 10.93
CA SER A 44 1.17 2.79 10.52
C SER A 44 1.09 2.73 9.01
N LEU A 45 0.65 1.59 8.48
CA LEU A 45 0.35 1.38 7.07
C LEU A 45 -1.07 0.86 6.93
N ALA A 46 -1.80 1.39 5.96
CA ALA A 46 -3.11 0.90 5.55
C ALA A 46 -3.16 0.72 4.03
N LEU A 47 -3.97 -0.25 3.60
CA LEU A 47 -4.35 -0.43 2.20
C LEU A 47 -5.83 -0.10 2.07
N ALA A 48 -6.19 0.67 1.05
CA ALA A 48 -7.57 1.06 0.77
C ALA A 48 -7.87 0.94 -0.72
N SER A 49 -9.11 0.60 -1.07
CA SER A 49 -9.58 0.59 -2.47
C SER A 49 -10.16 1.94 -2.90
N SER A 50 -10.53 2.80 -1.94
CA SER A 50 -11.06 4.16 -2.16
C SER A 50 -10.47 5.13 -1.14
N LEU A 51 -10.36 6.41 -1.52
CA LEU A 51 -9.95 7.53 -0.67
C LEU A 51 -11.12 8.40 -0.21
N GLU A 52 -12.33 8.13 -0.70
CA GLU A 52 -13.52 8.91 -0.33
C GLU A 52 -13.90 8.63 1.14
N ALA A 53 -14.16 9.69 1.89
CA ALA A 53 -14.76 9.56 3.21
C ALA A 53 -16.17 8.99 3.05
N ASP A 54 -16.60 8.14 3.99
CA ASP A 54 -17.91 7.46 4.01
C ASP A 54 -19.07 8.45 4.28
N SER A 55 -19.09 9.59 3.60
CA SER A 55 -20.25 10.47 3.50
C SER A 55 -21.12 9.94 2.38
N GLY A 56 -22.07 9.06 2.72
CA GLY A 56 -22.94 8.37 1.76
C GLY A 56 -23.47 9.28 0.65
N ALA A 57 -22.87 9.19 -0.54
CA ALA A 57 -23.40 9.73 -1.77
C ALA A 57 -22.68 9.14 -2.99
N LYS A 58 -23.39 8.21 -3.64
CA LYS A 58 -23.34 7.83 -5.04
C LYS A 58 -22.12 7.08 -5.56
N GLU A 59 -22.43 5.89 -6.07
CA GLU A 59 -21.71 5.22 -7.14
C GLU A 59 -21.00 6.21 -8.08
N ALA A 60 -19.69 6.27 -7.95
CA ALA A 60 -18.82 6.51 -9.08
C ALA A 60 -17.74 5.44 -8.98
N GLY A 61 -17.86 4.41 -9.82
CA GLY A 61 -16.74 3.54 -10.12
C GLY A 61 -15.60 4.41 -10.65
N ALA A 62 -14.73 4.84 -9.76
CA ALA A 62 -13.57 5.66 -10.05
C ALA A 62 -12.54 5.49 -8.93
N GLY A 63 -12.00 4.27 -8.82
CA GLY A 63 -10.54 4.19 -8.68
C GLY A 63 -9.93 5.12 -9.74
N ALA A 64 -8.76 5.71 -9.49
CA ALA A 64 -8.14 6.71 -10.37
C ALA A 64 -7.82 6.25 -11.82
N GLY A 65 -8.47 5.20 -12.33
CA GLY A 65 -8.62 4.85 -13.73
C GLY A 65 -9.90 5.34 -14.44
N ALA A 66 -10.92 5.92 -13.78
CA ALA A 66 -12.15 6.39 -14.46
C ALA A 66 -12.52 7.86 -14.23
N GLY A 67 -12.11 8.46 -13.11
CA GLY A 67 -12.20 9.89 -12.86
C GLY A 67 -10.80 10.50 -12.91
N GLY A 68 -10.58 11.51 -13.77
CA GLY A 68 -9.30 12.22 -13.82
C GLY A 68 -8.90 12.75 -12.44
N TRP A 69 -7.59 12.78 -12.17
CA TRP A 69 -7.04 13.29 -10.91
C TRP A 69 -7.59 14.69 -10.62
N ARG A 70 -8.30 14.82 -9.50
CA ARG A 70 -8.77 16.11 -8.98
C ARG A 70 -7.83 16.52 -7.87
N ALA A 71 -7.18 17.67 -8.02
CA ALA A 71 -6.31 18.22 -6.98
C ALA A 71 -7.09 18.75 -5.76
N ASP A 72 -8.42 18.80 -5.85
CA ASP A 72 -9.33 19.41 -4.89
C ASP A 72 -10.17 18.33 -4.17
N ILE A 73 -9.51 17.27 -3.69
CA ILE A 73 -10.14 16.29 -2.80
C ILE A 73 -9.93 16.81 -1.38
N GLU A 74 -10.73 17.80 -0.99
CA GLU A 74 -10.78 18.28 0.39
C GLU A 74 -11.64 17.32 1.23
N GLY A 75 -11.09 16.79 2.33
CA GLY A 75 -11.82 15.96 3.29
C GLY A 75 -11.80 14.45 3.00
N GLY A 76 -10.81 13.98 2.22
CA GLY A 76 -10.65 12.55 1.93
C GLY A 76 -9.81 11.82 2.98
N LEU A 77 -9.85 10.48 2.96
CA LEU A 77 -8.99 9.64 3.80
C LEU A 77 -7.50 9.97 3.58
N ALA A 78 -7.12 10.53 2.44
CA ALA A 78 -5.74 10.94 2.15
C ALA A 78 -5.22 12.04 3.09
N ASP A 79 -6.08 12.94 3.57
CA ASP A 79 -5.67 14.11 4.37
C ASP A 79 -5.19 13.73 5.77
N ASP A 80 -5.64 12.58 6.28
CA ASP A 80 -5.26 12.05 7.60
C ASP A 80 -3.91 11.31 7.61
N TRP A 81 -3.30 11.13 6.43
CA TRP A 81 -2.08 10.33 6.23
C TRP A 81 -0.96 11.18 5.63
N GLU A 82 0.29 10.83 5.98
CA GLU A 82 1.47 11.62 5.60
C GLU A 82 1.98 11.28 4.21
N TYR A 83 1.70 10.06 3.73
CA TYR A 83 2.19 9.57 2.45
C TYR A 83 1.17 8.63 1.82
N VAL A 84 0.89 8.87 0.54
CA VAL A 84 -0.09 8.11 -0.25
C VAL A 84 0.53 7.66 -1.56
N MET A 85 0.40 6.38 -1.88
CA MET A 85 0.74 5.83 -3.20
C MET A 85 -0.48 5.20 -3.85
N TYR A 86 -0.60 5.36 -5.16
CA TYR A 86 -1.62 4.70 -5.97
C TYR A 86 -0.97 3.69 -6.90
N GLY A 87 -1.47 2.46 -6.89
CA GLY A 87 -0.85 1.36 -7.61
C GLY A 87 -1.84 0.32 -8.08
N LYS A 88 -1.34 -0.62 -8.87
CA LYS A 88 -2.13 -1.71 -9.43
C LYS A 88 -1.59 -3.05 -8.97
N VAL A 89 -2.49 -3.94 -8.57
CA VAL A 89 -2.20 -5.34 -8.30
C VAL A 89 -1.96 -6.02 -9.65
N TYR A 90 -0.74 -6.49 -9.89
CA TYR A 90 -0.37 -7.05 -11.19
C TYR A 90 -0.18 -8.57 -11.16
N LYS A 91 0.10 -9.14 -9.98
CA LYS A 91 0.27 -10.58 -9.81
C LYS A 91 -0.28 -10.98 -8.46
N PHE A 92 -0.98 -12.11 -8.44
CA PHE A 92 -1.39 -12.79 -7.23
C PHE A 92 -0.88 -14.22 -7.33
N ASP A 93 -0.19 -14.68 -6.28
CA ASP A 93 0.44 -15.98 -6.22
C ASP A 93 -0.25 -16.80 -5.14
N GLU A 94 -1.05 -17.78 -5.58
CA GLU A 94 -1.64 -18.80 -4.73
C GLU A 94 -0.53 -19.80 -4.41
N GLY A 95 0.18 -19.57 -3.31
CA GLY A 95 1.33 -20.38 -2.90
C GLY A 95 0.95 -21.83 -2.58
N THR A 96 1.91 -22.56 -2.00
CA THR A 96 1.72 -23.96 -1.63
C THR A 96 1.27 -24.04 -0.17
N ALA A 97 0.04 -24.50 0.07
CA ALA A 97 -0.61 -24.82 1.36
C ALA A 97 -1.68 -23.82 1.87
N ASP A 98 -1.33 -22.61 2.32
CA ASP A 98 -2.30 -21.66 2.92
C ASP A 98 -1.92 -20.17 2.79
N ASP A 99 -0.68 -19.88 2.41
CA ASP A 99 -0.17 -18.52 2.25
C ASP A 99 -0.24 -18.08 0.79
N VAL A 100 -0.80 -16.89 0.60
CA VAL A 100 -0.88 -16.22 -0.70
C VAL A 100 -0.03 -14.97 -0.69
N THR A 101 0.53 -14.63 -1.85
CA THR A 101 1.35 -13.43 -2.03
C THR A 101 0.76 -12.54 -3.11
N ALA A 102 0.33 -11.34 -2.72
CA ALA A 102 -0.10 -10.29 -3.64
C ALA A 102 1.06 -9.37 -3.99
N TYR A 103 1.24 -9.09 -5.28
CA TYR A 103 2.22 -8.17 -5.79
C TYR A 103 1.56 -6.93 -6.38
N VAL A 104 2.05 -5.77 -5.95
CA VAL A 104 1.49 -4.47 -6.31
C VAL A 104 2.60 -3.58 -6.84
N SER A 105 2.29 -2.82 -7.90
CA SER A 105 3.18 -1.83 -8.49
C SER A 105 2.59 -0.44 -8.36
N PHE A 106 3.31 0.46 -7.70
CA PHE A 106 3.02 1.87 -7.52
C PHE A 106 3.86 2.69 -8.50
N GLY A 107 3.63 2.49 -9.80
CA GLY A 107 4.33 3.24 -10.86
C GLY A 107 5.84 2.94 -10.97
N GLY A 108 6.28 1.76 -10.52
CA GLY A 108 7.69 1.35 -10.53
C GLY A 108 8.24 0.98 -9.14
N LEU A 109 7.58 1.43 -8.07
CA LEU A 109 7.83 0.95 -6.72
C LEU A 109 7.03 -0.32 -6.46
N LEU A 110 7.70 -1.36 -5.97
CA LEU A 110 7.10 -2.68 -5.79
C LEU A 110 6.72 -2.94 -4.33
N MET A 111 5.60 -3.62 -4.16
CA MET A 111 5.20 -4.23 -2.91
C MET A 111 4.90 -5.72 -3.11
N ALA A 112 5.33 -6.53 -2.16
CA ALA A 112 4.90 -7.92 -2.00
C ALA A 112 4.29 -8.08 -0.61
N LEU A 113 3.02 -8.47 -0.56
CA LEU A 113 2.29 -8.75 0.68
C LEU A 113 1.97 -10.24 0.73
N THR A 114 2.53 -10.93 1.71
CA THR A 114 2.27 -12.33 1.97
C THR A 114 1.37 -12.45 3.21
N GLY A 115 0.32 -13.26 3.10
CA GLY A 115 -0.58 -13.54 4.21
C GLY A 115 -1.51 -14.71 3.89
N SER A 116 -2.32 -15.13 4.87
CA SER A 116 -3.28 -16.21 4.63
C SER A 116 -4.33 -15.80 3.60
N TYR A 117 -4.87 -16.75 2.85
CA TYR A 117 -5.93 -16.53 1.86
C TYR A 117 -7.05 -15.59 2.34
N ARG A 118 -7.61 -15.79 3.54
CA ARG A 118 -8.73 -14.98 4.07
C ARG A 118 -8.45 -13.48 4.22
N HIS A 119 -7.20 -13.10 4.42
CA HIS A 119 -6.81 -11.70 4.68
C HIS A 119 -6.41 -10.97 3.40
N VAL A 120 -5.99 -11.72 2.37
CA VAL A 120 -5.50 -11.17 1.10
C VAL A 120 -6.48 -11.45 -0.05
N SER A 121 -7.52 -12.26 0.16
CA SER A 121 -8.56 -12.58 -0.83
C SER A 121 -9.37 -11.37 -1.28
N GLY A 122 -9.34 -10.26 -0.54
CA GLY A 122 -9.95 -8.99 -0.94
C GLY A 122 -9.13 -8.21 -1.97
N ILE A 123 -7.94 -8.70 -2.37
CA ILE A 123 -7.06 -8.06 -3.34
C ILE A 123 -7.13 -8.84 -4.66
N THR A 124 -7.80 -8.28 -5.67
CA THR A 124 -7.92 -8.93 -6.98
C THR A 124 -6.84 -8.44 -7.95
N VAL A 125 -6.34 -9.34 -8.80
CA VAL A 125 -5.44 -8.93 -9.90
C VAL A 125 -6.18 -7.99 -10.84
N GLY A 126 -5.53 -6.88 -11.21
CA GLY A 126 -6.11 -5.87 -12.07
C GLY A 126 -6.74 -4.70 -11.32
N GLU A 127 -6.98 -4.85 -10.02
CA GLU A 127 -7.50 -3.77 -9.19
C GLU A 127 -6.44 -2.73 -8.87
N TYR A 128 -6.95 -1.54 -8.60
CA TYR A 128 -6.15 -0.43 -8.14
C TYR A 128 -6.34 -0.25 -6.65
N ILE A 129 -5.22 0.00 -5.95
CA ILE A 129 -5.21 0.16 -4.50
C ILE A 129 -4.39 1.40 -4.12
N TYR A 130 -4.77 1.98 -3.00
CA TYR A 130 -4.05 3.03 -2.33
C TYR A 130 -3.27 2.45 -1.16
N LEU A 131 -2.02 2.85 -1.03
CA LEU A 131 -1.20 2.59 0.12
C LEU A 131 -1.04 3.89 0.90
N LEU A 132 -1.40 3.85 2.17
CA LEU A 132 -1.40 4.98 3.08
C LEU A 132 -0.38 4.73 4.18
N VAL A 133 0.51 5.68 4.42
CA VAL A 133 1.52 5.63 5.50
C VAL A 133 1.45 6.88 6.37
N ARG A 134 1.55 6.65 7.68
CA ARG A 134 1.60 7.69 8.71
C ARG A 134 2.52 7.22 9.81
N ARG A 135 3.37 8.11 10.32
CA ARG A 135 4.26 7.80 11.44
C ARG A 135 3.52 7.65 12.77
#